data_AF-A0A0L0S761-F1
#
_entry.id   AF-A0A0L0S761-F1
#
_cell.length_a   1.000
_cell.length_b   1.000
_cell.length_c   1.000
_cell.angle_alpha   90.00
_cell.angle_beta   90.00
_cell.angle_gamma   90.00
#
_symmetry.space_group_name_H-M   'P 1'
#
loop_
_entity.id
_entity.type
_entity.pdbx_description
1 polymer ?
#
loop_
_entity_poly.entity_id
_entity_poly.type
_entity_poly.pdbx_seq_one_letter_code
_entity_poly.pdbx_strand_id
1 'polypeptide(L)'
;MDPERTTAAERPPLTRSTASSSALMPPRAPKLSIPVPRSPPASPHESPTTPTTPRTPRTPRTPRTPKTPTTPTTPKTPTLPRTPTTPRTPRTPTTPRSLSEPDIRIAVADDNGTTDGARLPTALREHLPWDALVDGYGTPVTKAVLLTSRPILVFVFAAQWCDGCRDLMPVLDVLADRHGAGDVSVVYAGYEATRDEYAHVVATKSKYYQFAWGDGDVANPHRDAIRQTLRALGKSTLPSVVVVDPRMKGAILDDSAELVLRPLAPTNTNALAQIVKTWRSGRGAVTAWTKSKFWLELGMVVTWTALTLPFVTLFQWTTCGAGSRRGSTASKEEEQDAARRPVGQPSAGA
;
A
#
# COMPACT_ATOMS: atom_id res chain seq x y z
N MET A 1 70.59 10.01 73.96
CA MET A 1 69.80 11.03 74.69
C MET A 1 68.35 10.61 74.59
N ASP A 2 67.72 10.39 75.73
CA ASP A 2 66.27 10.53 75.96
C ASP A 2 66.07 11.96 76.56
N PRO A 3 64.86 12.58 76.59
CA PRO A 3 63.66 12.03 77.23
C PRO A 3 62.34 12.07 76.40
N GLU A 4 61.49 11.05 76.58
CA GLU A 4 60.22 11.05 77.36
C GLU A 4 59.21 12.24 77.26
N ARG A 5 57.88 12.11 77.47
CA ARG A 5 56.90 10.98 77.57
C ARG A 5 55.46 11.54 77.81
N THR A 6 54.39 10.80 77.45
CA THR A 6 53.00 10.86 78.04
C THR A 6 52.10 12.09 77.72
N THR A 7 50.75 12.08 77.86
CA THR A 7 49.80 11.14 78.54
C THR A 7 48.38 11.10 77.90
N ALA A 8 47.62 10.00 78.15
CA ALA A 8 46.13 9.88 78.34
C ALA A 8 45.14 10.47 77.30
N ALA A 9 44.17 9.72 76.73
CA ALA A 9 42.88 9.21 77.29
C ALA A 9 41.79 10.33 77.45
N GLU A 10 40.46 10.11 77.32
CA GLU A 10 39.62 8.91 77.54
C GLU A 10 38.29 8.90 76.71
N ARG A 11 37.36 7.93 76.92
CA ARG A 11 36.07 7.72 76.20
C ARG A 11 35.10 6.86 77.07
N PRO A 12 33.75 6.83 76.91
CA PRO A 12 32.82 7.69 76.15
C PRO A 12 31.98 8.63 77.08
N PRO A 13 30.77 8.35 77.67
CA PRO A 13 29.74 7.29 77.50
C PRO A 13 28.43 7.80 76.79
N LEU A 14 27.25 7.78 77.46
CA LEU A 14 25.88 8.07 76.94
C LEU A 14 24.92 8.57 78.06
N THR A 15 23.67 8.94 77.71
CA THR A 15 22.49 9.27 78.58
C THR A 15 22.45 10.68 79.22
N ARG A 16 21.31 11.28 79.62
CA ARG A 16 19.86 11.19 79.23
C ARG A 16 19.10 12.41 79.83
N SER A 17 18.08 12.92 79.11
CA SER A 17 16.95 13.77 79.52
C SER A 17 17.05 14.73 80.73
N THR A 18 16.93 16.02 80.43
CA THR A 18 15.85 16.92 80.94
C THR A 18 15.58 17.98 79.85
N ALA A 19 14.46 18.68 79.74
CA ALA A 19 13.03 18.53 80.04
C ALA A 19 12.45 19.96 80.00
N SER A 20 11.21 20.14 79.54
CA SER A 20 10.44 21.40 79.57
C SER A 20 10.89 22.55 78.67
N SER A 21 10.14 22.75 77.57
CA SER A 21 9.24 23.91 77.51
C SER A 21 8.09 23.63 76.55
N SER A 22 6.86 24.01 76.92
CA SER A 22 5.64 23.69 76.16
C SER A 22 5.22 24.85 75.27
N ALA A 23 5.03 24.60 73.97
CA ALA A 23 4.33 25.49 73.05
C ALA A 23 3.24 24.69 72.31
N LEU A 24 2.02 24.71 72.86
CA LEU A 24 0.91 23.90 72.38
C LEU A 24 0.26 24.54 71.14
N MET A 25 0.49 23.96 69.96
CA MET A 25 -0.27 24.32 68.75
C MET A 25 -1.76 23.93 68.94
N PRO A 26 -2.72 24.82 68.68
CA PRO A 26 -4.13 24.51 68.86
C PRO A 26 -4.61 23.48 67.81
N PRO A 27 -5.48 22.53 68.17
CA PRO A 27 -6.05 21.60 67.21
C PRO A 27 -6.91 22.35 66.18
N ARG A 28 -6.76 22.01 64.89
CA ARG A 28 -7.69 22.49 63.86
C ARG A 28 -9.09 21.96 64.17
N ALA A 29 -10.05 22.87 64.36
CA ALA A 29 -11.45 22.51 64.53
C ALA A 29 -11.94 21.66 63.34
N PRO A 30 -12.85 20.68 63.57
CA PRO A 30 -13.48 19.96 62.48
C PRO A 30 -14.26 20.95 61.61
N LYS A 31 -14.09 20.85 60.28
CA LYS A 31 -14.89 21.65 59.35
C LYS A 31 -16.36 21.26 59.52
N LEU A 32 -17.21 22.20 59.92
CA LEU A 32 -18.66 21.97 59.88
C LEU A 32 -19.08 21.74 58.42
N SER A 33 -19.62 20.56 58.14
CA SER A 33 -20.26 20.25 56.86
C SER A 33 -21.54 21.07 56.74
N ILE A 34 -21.47 22.23 56.10
CA ILE A 34 -22.65 23.03 55.73
C ILE A 34 -23.56 22.13 54.86
N PRO A 35 -24.83 21.88 55.24
CA PRO A 35 -25.76 21.15 54.40
C PRO A 35 -26.05 21.99 53.15
N VAL A 36 -25.55 21.57 51.99
CA VAL A 36 -26.01 22.11 50.71
C VAL A 36 -27.51 21.80 50.62
N PRO A 37 -28.39 22.80 50.42
CA PRO A 37 -29.81 22.53 50.24
C PRO A 37 -29.98 21.68 48.99
N ARG A 38 -30.53 20.48 49.15
CA ARG A 38 -30.86 19.62 48.00
C ARG A 38 -31.95 20.32 47.22
N SER A 39 -31.71 20.58 45.93
CA SER A 39 -32.77 20.96 45.00
C SER A 39 -33.91 19.94 45.10
N PRO A 40 -35.19 20.38 45.02
CA PRO A 40 -36.30 19.44 45.02
C PRO A 40 -36.17 18.48 43.83
N PRO A 41 -36.56 17.20 43.99
CA PRO A 41 -36.54 16.26 42.87
C PRO A 41 -37.49 16.75 41.77
N ALA A 42 -36.98 16.88 40.55
CA ALA A 42 -37.83 17.14 39.39
C ALA A 42 -38.81 15.98 39.20
N SER A 43 -40.10 16.28 39.04
CA SER A 43 -41.14 15.26 38.90
C SER A 43 -40.92 14.43 37.61
N PRO A 44 -40.91 13.08 37.69
CA PRO A 44 -40.72 12.22 36.53
C PRO A 44 -42.02 12.04 35.73
N HIS A 45 -42.57 13.15 35.20
CA HIS A 45 -43.81 13.17 34.43
C HIS A 45 -43.77 14.18 33.26
N GLU A 46 -42.79 14.03 32.37
CA GLU A 46 -43.05 14.31 30.96
C GLU A 46 -43.60 13.04 30.31
N SER A 47 -44.87 13.10 29.85
CA SER A 47 -45.48 12.01 29.08
C SER A 47 -44.70 11.82 27.76
N PRO A 48 -44.48 10.58 27.30
CA PRO A 48 -43.75 10.33 26.06
C PRO A 48 -44.47 11.01 24.88
N THR A 49 -43.78 11.93 24.21
CA THR A 49 -44.31 12.61 23.03
C THR A 49 -44.60 11.57 21.94
N THR A 50 -45.82 11.60 21.42
CA THR A 50 -46.29 10.60 20.44
C THR A 50 -45.39 10.66 19.19
N PRO A 51 -44.81 9.53 18.75
CA PRO A 51 -43.88 9.55 17.61
C PRO A 51 -44.59 10.01 16.34
N THR A 52 -44.11 11.10 15.75
CA THR A 52 -44.67 11.67 14.52
C THR A 52 -44.60 10.65 13.38
N THR A 53 -45.74 10.36 12.76
CA THR A 53 -45.86 9.34 11.71
C THR A 53 -44.88 9.62 10.56
N PRO A 54 -44.02 8.66 10.15
CA PRO A 54 -43.10 8.86 9.04
C PRO A 54 -43.84 9.25 7.75
N ARG A 55 -43.37 10.29 7.06
CA ARG A 55 -43.90 10.68 5.76
C ARG A 55 -43.69 9.54 4.75
N THR A 56 -44.77 9.13 4.08
CA THR A 56 -44.72 8.10 3.03
C THR A 56 -43.68 8.45 1.97
N PRO A 57 -42.75 7.54 1.63
CA PRO A 57 -41.79 7.77 0.55
C PRO A 57 -42.49 8.08 -0.77
N ARG A 58 -41.98 9.08 -1.51
CA ARG A 58 -42.47 9.37 -2.87
C ARG A 58 -42.05 8.24 -3.80
N THR A 59 -42.98 7.72 -4.58
CA THR A 59 -42.74 6.67 -5.57
C THR A 59 -41.61 7.09 -6.53
N PRO A 60 -40.57 6.25 -6.73
CA PRO A 60 -39.53 6.54 -7.70
C PRO A 60 -40.11 6.74 -9.10
N ARG A 61 -39.57 7.70 -9.87
CA ARG A 61 -39.91 7.83 -11.29
C ARG A 61 -39.31 6.66 -12.06
N THR A 62 -40.11 6.05 -12.94
CA THR A 62 -39.68 4.96 -13.82
C THR A 62 -38.44 5.38 -14.62
N PRO A 63 -37.34 4.60 -14.63
CA PRO A 63 -36.19 4.87 -15.47
C PRO A 63 -36.59 4.93 -16.95
N ARG A 64 -35.98 5.85 -17.71
CA ARG A 64 -36.11 5.82 -19.17
C ARG A 64 -35.34 4.62 -19.72
N THR A 65 -35.91 3.94 -20.71
CA THR A 65 -35.23 2.87 -21.44
C THR A 65 -33.92 3.38 -22.06
N PRO A 66 -32.79 2.69 -21.87
CA PRO A 66 -31.55 3.02 -22.57
C PRO A 66 -31.75 2.96 -24.09
N LYS A 67 -31.06 3.84 -24.83
CA LYS A 67 -30.95 3.70 -26.29
C LYS A 67 -30.09 2.48 -26.61
N THR A 68 -30.50 1.70 -27.60
CA THR A 68 -29.69 0.58 -28.13
C THR A 68 -28.33 1.10 -28.58
N PRO A 69 -27.20 0.50 -28.13
CA PRO A 69 -25.88 0.90 -28.62
C PRO A 69 -25.72 0.54 -30.10
N THR A 70 -25.05 1.41 -30.85
CA THR A 70 -24.71 1.16 -32.26
C THR A 70 -23.64 0.07 -32.37
N THR A 71 -23.80 -0.83 -33.33
CA THR A 71 -22.84 -1.92 -33.59
C THR A 71 -21.44 -1.36 -33.89
N PRO A 72 -20.38 -1.81 -33.17
CA PRO A 72 -19.03 -1.35 -33.45
C PRO A 72 -18.53 -1.89 -34.80
N THR A 73 -17.79 -1.07 -35.53
CA THR A 73 -17.16 -1.46 -36.80
C THR A 73 -16.03 -2.46 -36.58
N THR A 74 -15.94 -3.48 -37.43
CA THR A 74 -14.91 -4.52 -37.35
C THR A 74 -13.49 -3.92 -37.40
N PRO A 75 -12.60 -4.24 -36.44
CA PRO A 75 -11.21 -3.81 -36.48
C PRO A 75 -10.48 -4.36 -37.72
N LYS A 76 -9.57 -3.56 -38.29
CA LYS A 76 -8.68 -4.04 -39.37
C LYS A 76 -7.69 -5.08 -38.82
N THR A 77 -7.47 -6.15 -39.56
CA THR A 77 -6.49 -7.19 -39.21
C THR A 77 -5.09 -6.58 -39.04
N PRO A 78 -4.38 -6.80 -37.92
CA PRO A 78 -3.03 -6.28 -37.74
C PRO A 78 -2.05 -7.00 -38.67
N THR A 79 -1.16 -6.23 -39.30
CA THR A 79 -0.06 -6.78 -40.11
C THR A 79 0.91 -7.58 -39.25
N LEU A 80 1.35 -8.75 -39.72
CA LEU A 80 2.30 -9.60 -39.01
C LEU A 80 3.60 -8.83 -38.69
N PRO A 81 4.09 -8.80 -37.44
CA PRO A 81 5.35 -8.16 -37.11
C PRO A 81 6.52 -8.88 -37.80
N ARG A 82 7.51 -8.12 -38.27
CA ARG A 82 8.75 -8.67 -38.83
C ARG A 82 9.50 -9.49 -37.78
N THR A 83 10.05 -10.63 -38.21
CA THR A 83 10.91 -11.48 -37.38
C THR A 83 12.10 -10.68 -36.83
N PRO A 84 12.34 -10.63 -35.52
CA PRO A 84 13.48 -9.94 -34.96
C PRO A 84 14.79 -10.64 -35.35
N THR A 85 15.82 -9.86 -35.67
CA THR A 85 17.16 -10.38 -35.97
C THR A 85 17.78 -11.03 -34.73
N THR A 86 18.46 -12.15 -34.90
CA THR A 86 19.13 -12.90 -33.83
C THR A 86 20.07 -12.00 -33.01
N PRO A 87 19.93 -11.91 -31.68
CA PRO A 87 20.85 -11.14 -30.86
C PRO A 87 22.28 -11.67 -30.97
N ARG A 88 23.27 -10.76 -31.01
CA ARG A 88 24.68 -11.14 -30.86
C ARG A 88 24.92 -11.75 -29.48
N THR A 89 25.73 -12.80 -29.43
CA THR A 89 26.17 -13.44 -28.18
C THR A 89 26.82 -12.42 -27.25
N PRO A 90 26.37 -12.27 -25.99
CA PRO A 90 27.04 -11.43 -25.01
C PRO A 90 28.49 -11.89 -24.79
N ARG A 91 29.40 -10.93 -24.58
CA ARG A 91 30.75 -11.27 -24.10
C ARG A 91 30.67 -11.78 -22.67
N THR A 92 31.48 -12.79 -22.34
CA THR A 92 31.60 -13.32 -20.99
C THR A 92 32.01 -12.19 -20.02
N PRO A 93 31.26 -11.95 -18.93
CA PRO A 93 31.64 -10.94 -17.95
C PRO A 93 32.91 -11.39 -17.22
N THR A 94 33.85 -10.46 -17.03
CA THR A 94 35.03 -10.68 -16.18
C THR A 94 34.61 -10.87 -14.73
N THR A 95 35.15 -11.89 -14.07
CA THR A 95 34.88 -12.21 -12.67
C THR A 95 35.07 -10.99 -11.76
N PRO A 96 34.07 -10.61 -10.94
CA PRO A 96 34.24 -9.53 -9.96
C PRO A 96 35.37 -9.88 -8.99
N ARG A 97 36.24 -8.91 -8.69
CA ARG A 97 37.22 -9.06 -7.60
C ARG A 97 36.43 -9.15 -6.28
N SER A 98 36.76 -10.14 -5.44
CA SER A 98 36.07 -10.33 -4.16
C SER A 98 36.11 -9.04 -3.33
N LEU A 99 34.95 -8.56 -2.92
CA LEU A 99 34.84 -7.48 -1.93
C LEU A 99 35.05 -8.10 -0.55
N SER A 100 36.27 -7.97 -0.03
CA SER A 100 36.54 -8.24 1.38
C SER A 100 35.89 -7.14 2.22
N GLU A 101 34.84 -7.52 2.93
CA GLU A 101 34.27 -6.85 4.12
C GLU A 101 33.69 -5.42 3.93
N PRO A 102 32.47 -5.12 4.43
CA PRO A 102 31.92 -3.78 4.36
C PRO A 102 32.59 -2.86 5.39
N ASP A 103 33.64 -2.16 4.97
CA ASP A 103 34.27 -1.07 5.73
C ASP A 103 33.23 0.03 6.03
N ILE A 104 32.65 0.04 7.24
CA ILE A 104 31.56 0.93 7.66
C ILE A 104 32.10 2.35 7.87
N ARG A 105 32.40 3.02 6.77
CA ARG A 105 32.64 4.46 6.74
C ARG A 105 31.29 5.15 6.82
N ILE A 106 30.99 5.73 7.98
CA ILE A 106 29.90 6.70 8.12
C ILE A 106 30.26 7.90 7.26
N ALA A 107 29.74 7.92 6.03
CA ALA A 107 29.71 9.11 5.22
C ALA A 107 28.77 10.10 5.91
N VAL A 108 29.34 11.10 6.58
CA VAL A 108 28.62 12.31 6.97
C VAL A 108 28.21 13.00 5.67
N ALA A 109 27.00 12.70 5.20
CA ALA A 109 26.42 13.35 4.05
C ALA A 109 25.83 14.68 4.52
N ASP A 110 26.45 15.79 4.11
CA ASP A 110 25.93 17.13 4.37
C ASP A 110 24.46 17.25 3.91
N ASP A 111 23.66 18.06 4.60
CA ASP A 111 22.19 18.11 4.47
C ASP A 111 21.65 18.43 3.06
N ASN A 112 22.52 18.85 2.13
CA ASN A 112 22.18 19.13 0.74
C ASN A 112 22.34 17.93 -0.22
N GLY A 113 22.71 16.74 0.28
CA GLY A 113 22.30 15.47 -0.33
C GLY A 113 23.02 14.99 -1.59
N THR A 114 24.36 15.07 -1.66
CA THR A 114 25.16 14.46 -2.75
C THR A 114 25.41 12.96 -2.53
N THR A 115 24.35 12.17 -2.38
CA THR A 115 24.41 10.70 -2.53
C THR A 115 24.24 10.36 -4.00
N ASP A 116 25.34 10.03 -4.69
CA ASP A 116 25.39 10.00 -6.15
C ASP A 116 24.35 9.05 -6.78
N GLY A 117 23.36 9.62 -7.46
CA GLY A 117 22.23 8.93 -8.08
C GLY A 117 21.06 8.52 -7.19
N ALA A 118 21.20 8.49 -5.85
CA ALA A 118 20.14 8.04 -4.93
C ALA A 118 19.21 9.19 -4.52
N ARG A 119 17.92 9.11 -4.86
CA ARG A 119 16.94 10.19 -4.62
C ARG A 119 15.52 9.67 -4.36
N LEU A 120 14.81 10.30 -3.42
CA LEU A 120 13.37 10.08 -3.20
C LEU A 120 12.49 10.94 -4.13
N PRO A 121 11.27 10.47 -4.45
CA PRO A 121 10.19 11.31 -4.97
C PRO A 121 10.03 12.59 -4.14
N THR A 122 9.80 13.72 -4.82
CA THR A 122 9.68 15.05 -4.20
C THR A 122 8.68 15.09 -3.04
N ALA A 123 7.50 14.50 -3.21
CA ALA A 123 6.45 14.41 -2.19
C ALA A 123 6.94 13.80 -0.85
N LEU A 124 7.77 12.74 -0.92
CA LEU A 124 8.36 12.10 0.26
C LEU A 124 9.53 12.95 0.81
N ARG A 125 10.40 13.45 -0.07
CA ARG A 125 11.62 14.19 0.29
C ARG A 125 11.34 15.49 1.05
N GLU A 126 10.24 16.18 0.76
CA GLU A 126 9.97 17.54 1.24
C GLU A 126 8.95 17.62 2.38
N HIS A 127 8.01 16.68 2.49
CA HIS A 127 6.93 16.74 3.48
C HIS A 127 7.04 15.75 4.65
N LEU A 128 7.98 14.80 4.65
CA LEU A 128 8.20 13.91 5.79
C LEU A 128 9.17 14.54 6.82
N PRO A 129 8.99 14.28 8.13
CA PRO A 129 9.82 14.83 9.21
C PRO A 129 11.15 14.06 9.32
N TRP A 130 12.06 14.34 8.40
CA TRP A 130 13.33 13.62 8.24
C TRP A 130 14.33 13.79 9.39
N ASP A 131 14.13 14.81 10.20
CA ASP A 131 14.78 15.11 11.48
C ASP A 131 14.35 14.15 12.60
N ALA A 132 13.09 13.70 12.57
CA ALA A 132 12.53 12.74 13.52
C ALA A 132 12.72 11.26 13.11
N LEU A 133 13.46 10.96 12.04
CA LEU A 133 13.62 9.60 11.53
C LEU A 133 14.41 8.71 12.51
N VAL A 134 13.84 7.56 12.87
CA VAL A 134 14.44 6.54 13.74
C VAL A 134 14.38 5.14 13.13
N ASP A 135 15.21 4.23 13.62
CA ASP A 135 15.03 2.79 13.43
C ASP A 135 13.91 2.21 14.33
N GLY A 136 13.69 0.90 14.23
CA GLY A 136 12.68 0.18 15.02
C GLY A 136 13.00 0.03 16.52
N TYR A 137 14.18 0.48 16.97
CA TYR A 137 14.56 0.55 18.38
C TYR A 137 14.47 1.99 18.94
N GLY A 138 14.13 2.97 18.10
CA GLY A 138 14.09 4.38 18.46
C GLY A 138 15.44 5.11 18.30
N THR A 139 16.45 4.46 17.72
CA THR A 139 17.76 5.09 17.44
C THR A 139 17.60 6.11 16.31
N PRO A 140 18.07 7.37 16.43
CA PRO A 140 18.07 8.34 15.33
C PRO A 140 18.84 7.83 14.12
N VAL A 141 18.26 7.97 12.92
CA VAL A 141 18.83 7.52 11.65
C VAL A 141 18.72 8.63 10.61
N THR A 142 19.82 8.95 9.93
CA THR A 142 19.78 9.96 8.86
C THR A 142 19.08 9.45 7.61
N LYS A 143 18.43 10.37 6.88
CA LYS A 143 17.87 10.12 5.54
C LYS A 143 18.88 9.48 4.58
N ALA A 144 20.17 9.82 4.68
CA ALA A 144 21.23 9.20 3.87
C ALA A 144 21.41 7.71 4.20
N VAL A 145 21.47 7.33 5.48
CA VAL A 145 21.57 5.93 5.91
C VAL A 145 20.35 5.11 5.48
N LEU A 146 19.14 5.68 5.55
CA LEU A 146 17.94 5.01 5.01
C LEU A 146 18.09 4.74 3.50
N LEU A 147 18.55 5.72 2.72
CA LEU A 147 18.66 5.61 1.25
C LEU A 147 19.76 4.66 0.79
N THR A 148 20.80 4.44 1.59
CA THR A 148 21.86 3.46 1.30
C THR A 148 21.59 2.08 1.92
N SER A 149 20.65 1.96 2.87
CA SER A 149 20.40 0.71 3.62
C SER A 149 20.02 -0.48 2.73
N ARG A 150 19.02 -0.33 1.86
CA ARG A 150 18.41 -1.40 1.05
C ARG A 150 17.85 -0.85 -0.26
N PRO A 151 17.81 -1.64 -1.35
CA PRO A 151 17.45 -1.17 -2.68
C PRO A 151 15.97 -0.79 -2.83
N ILE A 152 15.07 -1.35 -2.01
CA ILE A 152 13.64 -1.04 -2.04
C ILE A 152 13.23 -0.42 -0.70
N LEU A 153 12.63 0.76 -0.75
CA LEU A 153 11.97 1.42 0.37
C LEU A 153 10.46 1.29 0.21
N VAL A 154 9.78 0.78 1.24
CA VAL A 154 8.33 0.60 1.30
C VAL A 154 7.77 1.59 2.33
N PHE A 155 7.26 2.72 1.86
CA PHE A 155 6.64 3.75 2.69
C PHE A 155 5.18 3.36 2.98
N VAL A 156 4.88 3.15 4.25
CA VAL A 156 3.58 2.68 4.75
C VAL A 156 2.92 3.81 5.53
N PHE A 157 1.90 4.41 4.95
CA PHE A 157 1.04 5.39 5.61
C PHE A 157 -0.12 4.63 6.24
N ALA A 158 -0.18 4.62 7.57
CA ALA A 158 -1.12 3.80 8.33
C ALA A 158 -1.44 4.45 9.68
N ALA A 159 -2.38 3.88 10.42
CA ALA A 159 -2.61 4.22 11.82
C ALA A 159 -3.11 3.00 12.61
N GLN A 160 -2.83 2.92 13.91
CA GLN A 160 -3.36 1.84 14.75
C GLN A 160 -4.90 1.81 14.83
N TRP A 161 -5.56 2.96 14.87
CA TRP A 161 -7.03 3.05 14.87
C TRP A 161 -7.69 2.61 13.55
N CYS A 162 -6.93 2.47 12.47
CA CYS A 162 -7.43 2.12 11.14
C CYS A 162 -7.50 0.60 10.95
N ASP A 163 -8.71 0.03 10.90
CA ASP A 163 -8.94 -1.42 10.76
C ASP A 163 -8.22 -2.02 9.56
N GLY A 164 -8.43 -1.42 8.37
CA GLY A 164 -7.78 -1.84 7.14
C GLY A 164 -6.25 -1.68 7.12
N CYS A 165 -5.69 -0.91 8.07
CA CYS A 165 -4.27 -0.81 8.30
C CYS A 165 -3.78 -1.97 9.18
N ARG A 166 -4.53 -2.33 10.23
CA ARG A 166 -4.21 -3.49 11.08
C ARG A 166 -4.22 -4.81 10.29
N ASP A 167 -5.15 -4.97 9.33
CA ASP A 167 -5.16 -6.11 8.38
C ASP A 167 -3.83 -6.27 7.61
N LEU A 168 -3.19 -5.16 7.26
CA LEU A 168 -2.00 -5.12 6.41
C LEU A 168 -0.71 -5.43 7.20
N MET A 169 -0.67 -5.11 8.50
CA MET A 169 0.56 -5.22 9.29
C MET A 169 1.17 -6.63 9.32
N PRO A 170 0.41 -7.74 9.49
CA PRO A 170 0.98 -9.08 9.46
C PRO A 170 1.67 -9.45 8.14
N VAL A 171 1.21 -8.90 7.00
CA VAL A 171 1.85 -9.11 5.69
C VAL A 171 3.16 -8.32 5.60
N LEU A 172 3.19 -7.10 6.14
CA LEU A 172 4.39 -6.26 6.22
C LEU A 172 5.43 -6.81 7.23
N ASP A 173 4.99 -7.42 8.32
CA ASP A 173 5.87 -8.10 9.28
C ASP A 173 6.60 -9.28 8.61
N VAL A 174 5.89 -10.11 7.83
CA VAL A 174 6.51 -11.20 7.05
C VAL A 174 7.38 -10.65 5.91
N LEU A 175 7.02 -9.53 5.29
CA LEU A 175 7.85 -8.85 4.30
C LEU A 175 9.19 -8.40 4.90
N ALA A 176 9.16 -7.76 6.07
CA ALA A 176 10.36 -7.36 6.81
C ALA A 176 11.20 -8.58 7.25
N ASP A 177 10.58 -9.63 7.78
CA ASP A 177 11.30 -10.84 8.21
C ASP A 177 11.98 -11.59 7.04
N ARG A 178 11.36 -11.60 5.86
CA ARG A 178 11.87 -12.36 4.70
C ARG A 178 12.80 -11.57 3.80
N HIS A 179 12.66 -10.24 3.73
CA HIS A 179 13.39 -9.38 2.79
C HIS A 179 14.17 -8.23 3.46
N GLY A 180 13.99 -8.00 4.77
CA GLY A 180 14.73 -7.02 5.57
C GLY A 180 16.20 -7.33 5.81
N ALA A 181 16.68 -8.51 5.38
CA ALA A 181 18.12 -8.83 5.39
C ALA A 181 18.91 -8.14 4.25
N GLY A 182 18.26 -7.64 3.18
CA GLY A 182 18.99 -7.00 2.07
C GLY A 182 18.19 -6.47 0.88
N ASP A 183 16.88 -6.68 0.81
CA ASP A 183 16.03 -6.19 -0.29
C ASP A 183 15.15 -5.01 0.10
N VAL A 184 14.46 -5.08 1.25
CA VAL A 184 13.35 -4.18 1.62
C VAL A 184 13.57 -3.50 2.97
N SER A 185 13.59 -2.17 3.00
CA SER A 185 13.40 -1.38 4.23
C SER A 185 11.94 -0.89 4.28
N VAL A 186 11.23 -1.18 5.37
CA VAL A 186 9.87 -0.65 5.61
C VAL A 186 9.99 0.65 6.42
N VAL A 187 9.25 1.69 6.02
CA VAL A 187 9.20 3.00 6.68
C VAL A 187 7.75 3.30 7.07
N TYR A 188 7.47 3.37 8.36
CA TYR A 188 6.13 3.61 8.91
C TYR A 188 5.88 5.10 9.14
N ALA A 189 5.00 5.68 8.34
CA ALA A 189 4.52 7.05 8.49
C ALA A 189 3.20 7.04 9.26
N GLY A 190 3.32 7.02 10.60
CA GLY A 190 2.22 6.83 11.54
C GLY A 190 1.27 8.02 11.67
N TYR A 191 -0.02 7.77 11.50
CA TYR A 191 -1.11 8.75 11.59
C TYR A 191 -2.00 8.50 12.83
N GLU A 192 -1.41 7.96 13.89
CA GLU A 192 -2.00 7.83 15.23
C GLU A 192 -2.54 9.17 15.74
N ALA A 193 -3.58 9.12 16.55
CA ALA A 193 -4.17 10.29 17.19
C ALA A 193 -3.47 10.65 18.52
N THR A 194 -3.00 9.65 19.28
CA THR A 194 -2.45 9.82 20.63
C THR A 194 -1.09 9.15 20.83
N ARG A 195 -0.35 9.62 21.84
CA ARG A 195 0.97 9.08 22.21
C ARG A 195 0.91 7.60 22.63
N ASP A 196 -0.22 7.14 23.18
CA ASP A 196 -0.43 5.75 23.59
C ASP A 196 -0.61 4.79 22.40
N GLU A 197 -1.34 5.24 21.36
CA GLU A 197 -1.43 4.50 20.09
C GLU A 197 -0.05 4.37 19.43
N TYR A 198 0.74 5.45 19.44
CA TYR A 198 2.13 5.43 18.94
C TYR A 198 3.03 4.51 19.78
N ALA A 199 2.90 4.52 21.11
CA ALA A 199 3.64 3.60 21.98
C ALA A 199 3.34 2.12 21.66
N HIS A 200 2.09 1.80 21.30
CA HIS A 200 1.74 0.46 20.81
C HIS A 200 2.41 0.14 19.46
N VAL A 201 2.49 1.10 18.53
CA VAL A 201 3.22 0.92 17.26
C VAL A 201 4.70 0.67 17.50
N VAL A 202 5.38 1.48 18.33
CA VAL A 202 6.79 1.27 18.69
C VAL A 202 7.00 -0.12 19.30
N ALA A 203 6.15 -0.53 20.25
CA ALA A 203 6.25 -1.83 20.91
C ALA A 203 5.99 -3.04 19.99
N THR A 204 5.28 -2.86 18.87
CA THR A 204 4.86 -3.97 17.98
C THR A 204 5.45 -3.93 16.56
N LYS A 205 6.13 -2.85 16.18
CA LYS A 205 6.69 -2.61 14.83
C LYS A 205 8.19 -2.28 14.84
N SER A 206 8.92 -2.88 15.77
CA SER A 206 10.38 -2.75 15.95
C SER A 206 11.25 -3.26 14.78
N LYS A 207 10.65 -3.61 13.65
CA LYS A 207 11.30 -4.04 12.40
C LYS A 207 11.33 -2.93 11.33
N TYR A 208 10.63 -1.82 11.55
CA TYR A 208 10.45 -0.75 10.58
C TYR A 208 11.21 0.51 11.02
N TYR A 209 11.65 1.34 10.08
CA TYR A 209 12.00 2.73 10.37
C TYR A 209 10.71 3.51 10.67
N GLN A 210 10.76 4.46 11.60
CA GLN A 210 9.60 5.22 12.07
C GLN A 210 9.94 6.71 12.22
N PHE A 211 8.96 7.55 12.55
CA PHE A 211 9.17 8.95 12.90
C PHE A 211 8.86 9.17 14.38
N ALA A 212 9.86 9.57 15.16
CA ALA A 212 9.77 9.72 16.60
C ALA A 212 8.82 10.84 17.00
N TRP A 213 7.89 10.55 17.92
CA TRP A 213 6.85 11.48 18.38
C TRP A 213 7.39 12.75 19.07
N GLY A 214 8.64 12.74 19.56
CA GLY A 214 9.18 13.83 20.38
C GLY A 214 8.58 13.86 21.79
N ASP A 215 8.85 14.91 22.56
CA ASP A 215 8.45 15.03 23.97
C ASP A 215 7.38 16.09 24.22
N GLY A 216 6.58 15.88 25.27
CA GLY A 216 5.51 16.80 25.70
C GLY A 216 4.19 16.70 24.91
N ASP A 217 4.22 16.40 23.61
CA ASP A 217 3.03 16.43 22.77
C ASP A 217 2.02 15.29 23.04
N VAL A 218 0.76 15.68 23.24
CA VAL A 218 -0.40 14.77 23.43
C VAL A 218 -0.99 14.29 22.10
N ALA A 219 -0.94 15.16 21.08
CA ALA A 219 -1.41 14.88 19.72
C ALA A 219 -0.21 14.70 18.77
N ASN A 220 -0.40 13.94 17.69
CA ASN A 220 0.66 13.61 16.74
C ASN A 220 1.21 14.86 16.01
N PRO A 221 2.47 15.29 16.24
CA PRO A 221 3.03 16.48 15.61
C PRO A 221 3.26 16.29 14.09
N HIS A 222 3.53 15.04 13.68
CA HIS A 222 3.82 14.68 12.28
C HIS A 222 2.55 14.56 11.42
N ARG A 223 1.37 14.68 12.02
CA ARG A 223 0.07 14.49 11.35
C ARG A 223 -0.17 15.45 10.18
N ASP A 224 0.39 16.64 10.21
CA ASP A 224 0.24 17.62 9.12
C ASP A 224 1.28 17.40 8.02
N ALA A 225 2.52 17.10 8.39
CA ALA A 225 3.60 16.66 7.50
C ALA A 225 3.20 15.42 6.67
N ILE A 226 2.67 14.39 7.33
CA ILE A 226 2.18 13.18 6.68
C ILE A 226 0.94 13.45 5.80
N ARG A 227 0.04 14.36 6.20
CA ARG A 227 -1.12 14.76 5.38
C ARG A 227 -0.70 15.50 4.11
N GLN A 228 0.32 16.36 4.18
CA GLN A 228 0.89 17.02 3.00
C GLN A 228 1.55 15.97 2.08
N THR A 229 2.34 15.06 2.66
CA THR A 229 2.98 13.94 1.94
C THR A 229 1.94 13.13 1.14
N LEU A 230 0.85 12.69 1.80
CA LEU A 230 -0.23 11.95 1.16
C LEU A 230 -0.90 12.76 0.03
N ARG A 231 -1.22 14.04 0.25
CA ARG A 231 -1.80 14.91 -0.78
C ARG A 231 -0.88 15.07 -2.00
N ALA A 232 0.43 15.25 -1.77
CA ALA A 232 1.43 15.36 -2.83
C ALA A 232 1.66 14.03 -3.59
N LEU A 233 1.31 12.89 -2.99
CA LEU A 233 1.25 11.56 -3.63
C LEU A 233 -0.10 11.28 -4.30
N GLY A 234 -1.06 12.22 -4.27
CA GLY A 234 -2.43 12.00 -4.78
C GLY A 234 -3.29 11.06 -3.93
N LYS A 235 -2.85 10.74 -2.70
CA LYS A 235 -3.51 9.80 -1.77
C LYS A 235 -4.39 10.55 -0.76
N SER A 236 -5.49 9.91 -0.37
CA SER A 236 -6.49 10.45 0.56
C SER A 236 -6.97 9.46 1.62
N THR A 237 -6.48 8.22 1.59
CA THR A 237 -6.97 7.09 2.40
C THR A 237 -5.84 6.36 3.12
N LEU A 238 -6.17 5.74 4.25
CA LEU A 238 -5.28 4.81 4.96
C LEU A 238 -5.84 3.36 4.84
N PRO A 239 -4.97 2.34 4.71
CA PRO A 239 -3.54 2.46 4.46
C PRO A 239 -3.26 2.94 3.03
N SER A 240 -2.09 3.56 2.82
CA SER A 240 -1.48 3.78 1.50
C SER A 240 -0.04 3.28 1.55
N VAL A 241 0.41 2.52 0.55
CA VAL A 241 1.76 1.96 0.49
C VAL A 241 2.44 2.34 -0.82
N VAL A 242 3.49 3.15 -0.71
CA VAL A 242 4.28 3.63 -1.85
C VAL A 242 5.67 3.00 -1.81
N VAL A 243 6.04 2.35 -2.91
CA VAL A 243 7.30 1.62 -3.07
C VAL A 243 8.25 2.43 -3.95
N VAL A 244 9.50 2.57 -3.53
CA VAL A 244 10.52 3.39 -4.18
C VAL A 244 11.82 2.60 -4.26
N ASP A 245 12.52 2.68 -5.40
CA ASP A 245 13.95 2.36 -5.48
C ASP A 245 14.70 3.70 -5.62
N PRO A 246 15.46 4.13 -4.60
CA PRO A 246 16.16 5.43 -4.62
C PRO A 246 17.06 5.61 -5.85
N ARG A 247 17.61 4.52 -6.40
CA ARG A 247 18.54 4.53 -7.54
C ARG A 247 17.83 4.86 -8.86
N MET A 248 16.49 4.77 -8.89
CA MET A 248 15.67 5.26 -10.00
C MET A 248 15.38 6.77 -9.92
N LYS A 249 16.29 7.55 -9.30
CA LYS A 249 16.34 9.02 -9.36
C LYS A 249 15.06 9.73 -8.88
N GLY A 250 14.32 9.11 -7.95
CA GLY A 250 13.07 9.64 -7.40
C GLY A 250 11.79 9.20 -8.12
N ALA A 251 11.84 8.20 -8.99
CA ALA A 251 10.65 7.53 -9.51
C ALA A 251 10.01 6.59 -8.47
N ILE A 252 8.68 6.50 -8.47
CA ILE A 252 7.91 5.52 -7.69
C ILE A 252 7.89 4.20 -8.48
N LEU A 253 8.16 3.07 -7.82
CA LEU A 253 8.01 1.72 -8.38
C LEU A 253 6.53 1.32 -8.45
N ASP A 254 5.84 1.48 -7.33
CA ASP A 254 4.48 1.03 -7.11
C ASP A 254 3.79 2.07 -6.21
N ASP A 255 2.74 2.72 -6.68
CA ASP A 255 2.09 3.82 -5.95
C ASP A 255 0.99 3.33 -5.01
N SER A 256 0.54 2.08 -5.16
CA SER A 256 -0.68 1.54 -4.53
C SER A 256 -0.48 0.10 -4.07
N ALA A 257 0.70 -0.23 -3.55
CA ALA A 257 1.10 -1.60 -3.23
C ALA A 257 0.17 -2.28 -2.19
N GLU A 258 -0.61 -1.52 -1.42
CA GLU A 258 -1.70 -2.02 -0.57
C GLU A 258 -2.66 -2.95 -1.34
N LEU A 259 -2.90 -2.70 -2.63
CA LEU A 259 -3.83 -3.45 -3.47
C LEU A 259 -3.35 -4.88 -3.79
N VAL A 260 -2.04 -5.14 -3.78
CA VAL A 260 -1.46 -6.48 -3.96
C VAL A 260 -0.96 -7.11 -2.66
N LEU A 261 -0.75 -6.32 -1.60
CA LEU A 261 -0.34 -6.82 -0.28
C LEU A 261 -1.53 -7.22 0.60
N ARG A 262 -2.58 -6.37 0.72
CA ARG A 262 -3.73 -6.65 1.61
C ARG A 262 -4.49 -7.94 1.31
N PRO A 263 -4.65 -8.40 0.04
CA PRO A 263 -5.32 -9.67 -0.25
C PRO A 263 -4.51 -10.93 0.08
N LEU A 264 -3.24 -10.81 0.50
CA LEU A 264 -2.40 -11.96 0.80
C LEU A 264 -2.59 -12.43 2.24
N ALA A 265 -2.82 -13.74 2.41
CA ALA A 265 -2.54 -14.38 3.69
C ALA A 265 -1.02 -14.26 3.99
N PRO A 266 -0.60 -13.88 5.22
CA PRO A 266 0.83 -13.77 5.58
C PRO A 266 1.64 -15.05 5.38
N THR A 267 0.97 -16.21 5.34
CA THR A 267 1.57 -17.52 5.02
C THR A 267 1.98 -17.67 3.54
N ASN A 268 1.48 -16.84 2.63
CA ASN A 268 1.77 -16.90 1.19
C ASN A 268 3.10 -16.20 0.84
N THR A 269 4.19 -16.68 1.43
CA THR A 269 5.55 -16.18 1.21
C THR A 269 5.98 -16.25 -0.26
N ASN A 270 5.46 -17.23 -1.03
CA ASN A 270 5.73 -17.36 -2.46
C ASN A 270 5.20 -16.18 -3.28
N ALA A 271 3.95 -15.74 -3.03
CA ALA A 271 3.40 -14.56 -3.70
C ALA A 271 4.18 -13.29 -3.32
N LEU A 272 4.50 -13.14 -2.03
CA LEU A 272 5.29 -12.02 -1.51
C LEU A 272 6.68 -11.93 -2.17
N ALA A 273 7.36 -13.07 -2.35
CA ALA A 273 8.64 -13.14 -3.05
C ALA A 273 8.53 -12.77 -4.55
N GLN A 274 7.43 -13.09 -5.24
CA GLN A 274 7.21 -12.63 -6.62
C GLN A 274 6.92 -11.12 -6.70
N ILE A 275 6.24 -10.55 -5.69
CA ILE A 275 6.05 -9.10 -5.57
C ILE A 275 7.41 -8.39 -5.41
N VAL A 276 8.24 -8.81 -4.45
CA VAL A 276 9.58 -8.24 -4.25
C VAL A 276 10.47 -8.42 -5.48
N LYS A 277 10.44 -9.60 -6.12
CA LYS A 277 11.15 -9.84 -7.40
C LYS A 277 10.67 -8.91 -8.53
N THR A 278 9.40 -8.51 -8.53
CA THR A 278 8.85 -7.57 -9.52
C THR A 278 9.37 -6.16 -9.25
N TRP A 279 9.33 -5.70 -8.00
CA TRP A 279 9.92 -4.42 -7.58
C TRP A 279 11.43 -4.35 -7.87
N ARG A 280 12.21 -5.39 -7.52
CA ARG A 280 13.65 -5.52 -7.85
C ARG A 280 13.96 -5.46 -9.35
N SER A 281 12.97 -5.68 -10.20
CA SER A 281 13.09 -5.62 -11.66
C SER A 281 12.63 -4.29 -12.28
N GLY A 282 12.50 -3.24 -11.46
CA GLY A 282 12.13 -1.89 -11.91
C GLY A 282 10.65 -1.73 -12.26
N ARG A 283 9.74 -2.54 -11.66
CA ARG A 283 8.32 -2.56 -12.01
C ARG A 283 7.41 -2.59 -10.78
N GLY A 284 6.31 -1.85 -10.83
CA GLY A 284 5.21 -1.98 -9.88
C GLY A 284 4.51 -3.34 -10.00
N ALA A 285 4.30 -3.99 -8.86
CA ALA A 285 3.60 -5.26 -8.76
C ALA A 285 2.10 -5.09 -9.03
N VAL A 286 1.47 -3.97 -8.62
CA VAL A 286 0.08 -3.65 -9.03
C VAL A 286 -0.03 -3.57 -10.56
N THR A 287 0.86 -2.80 -11.19
CA THR A 287 0.88 -2.65 -12.67
C THR A 287 1.13 -3.98 -13.38
N ALA A 288 1.98 -4.86 -12.83
CA ALA A 288 2.21 -6.19 -13.37
C ALA A 288 0.99 -7.11 -13.19
N TRP A 289 0.35 -7.09 -12.02
CA TRP A 289 -0.84 -7.87 -11.71
C TRP A 289 -2.04 -7.48 -12.59
N THR A 290 -2.32 -6.18 -12.72
CA THR A 290 -3.41 -5.67 -13.56
C THR A 290 -3.21 -6.04 -15.04
N LYS A 291 -1.96 -5.97 -15.54
CA LYS A 291 -1.63 -6.44 -16.90
C LYS A 291 -1.81 -7.96 -17.05
N SER A 292 -1.35 -8.74 -16.06
CA SER A 292 -1.53 -10.20 -16.07
C SER A 292 -3.01 -10.59 -16.09
N LYS A 293 -3.82 -9.99 -15.21
CA LYS A 293 -5.26 -10.22 -15.19
C LYS A 293 -5.92 -9.81 -16.51
N PHE A 294 -5.60 -8.63 -17.06
CA PHE A 294 -6.13 -8.19 -18.35
C PHE A 294 -5.85 -9.20 -19.47
N TRP A 295 -4.63 -9.75 -19.56
CA TRP A 295 -4.30 -10.78 -20.55
C TRP A 295 -5.01 -12.13 -20.32
N LEU A 296 -5.30 -12.51 -19.07
CA LEU A 296 -6.09 -13.71 -18.75
C LEU A 296 -7.56 -13.53 -19.13
N GLU A 297 -8.18 -12.41 -18.79
CA GLU A 297 -9.56 -12.09 -19.19
C GLU A 297 -9.69 -11.99 -20.71
N LEU A 298 -8.76 -11.30 -21.38
CA LEU A 298 -8.73 -11.21 -22.84
C LEU A 298 -8.49 -12.59 -23.49
N GLY A 299 -7.64 -13.43 -22.89
CA GLY A 299 -7.42 -14.81 -23.32
C GLY A 299 -8.66 -15.69 -23.19
N MET A 300 -9.44 -15.52 -22.12
CA MET A 300 -10.75 -16.19 -21.98
C MET A 300 -11.75 -15.68 -23.03
N VAL A 301 -11.81 -14.36 -23.29
CA VAL A 301 -12.69 -13.81 -24.34
C VAL A 301 -12.29 -14.33 -25.73
N VAL A 302 -11.00 -14.37 -26.07
CA VAL A 302 -10.50 -14.88 -27.36
C VAL A 302 -10.73 -16.38 -27.52
N THR A 303 -10.49 -17.19 -26.48
CA THR A 303 -10.76 -18.64 -26.54
C THR A 303 -12.26 -18.94 -26.57
N TRP A 304 -13.09 -18.24 -25.78
CA TRP A 304 -14.54 -18.41 -25.77
C TRP A 304 -15.18 -17.99 -27.10
N THR A 305 -14.75 -16.88 -27.71
CA THR A 305 -15.21 -16.49 -29.05
C THR A 305 -14.74 -17.47 -30.12
N ALA A 306 -13.49 -17.93 -30.10
CA ALA A 306 -12.99 -18.93 -31.03
C ALA A 306 -13.72 -20.28 -30.93
N LEU A 307 -14.18 -20.68 -29.73
CA LEU A 307 -14.96 -21.90 -29.50
C LEU A 307 -16.45 -21.75 -29.88
N THR A 308 -17.04 -20.57 -29.75
CA THR A 308 -18.48 -20.33 -30.01
C THR A 308 -18.80 -19.96 -31.46
N LEU A 309 -17.90 -19.24 -32.15
CA LEU A 309 -18.03 -18.90 -33.58
C LEU A 309 -18.39 -20.11 -34.49
N PRO A 310 -17.68 -21.26 -34.46
CA PRO A 310 -17.99 -22.38 -35.34
C PRO A 310 -19.37 -23.01 -35.09
N PHE A 311 -19.86 -23.00 -33.84
CA PHE A 311 -21.19 -23.53 -33.50
C PHE A 311 -22.32 -22.69 -34.08
N VAL A 312 -22.20 -21.35 -34.07
CA VAL A 312 -23.20 -20.46 -34.67
C VAL A 312 -23.28 -20.65 -36.19
N THR A 313 -22.13 -20.83 -36.86
CA THR A 313 -22.10 -21.07 -38.30
C THR A 313 -22.68 -22.42 -38.72
N LEU A 314 -22.54 -23.47 -37.90
CA LEU A 314 -23.15 -24.78 -38.21
C LEU A 314 -24.68 -24.74 -38.16
N PHE A 315 -25.26 -24.00 -37.20
CA PHE A 315 -26.71 -24.00 -36.97
C PHE A 315 -27.52 -23.31 -38.09
N GLN A 316 -26.90 -22.43 -38.88
CA GLN A 316 -27.54 -21.84 -40.06
C GLN A 316 -27.51 -22.75 -41.30
N TRP A 317 -26.64 -23.77 -41.34
CA TRP A 317 -26.58 -24.72 -42.47
C TRP A 317 -27.51 -25.93 -42.29
N THR A 318 -27.68 -26.42 -41.06
CA THR A 318 -28.52 -27.62 -40.79
C THR A 318 -30.03 -27.39 -40.93
N THR A 319 -30.49 -26.14 -40.95
CA THR A 319 -31.92 -25.79 -41.03
C THR A 319 -32.45 -25.61 -42.45
N CYS A 320 -31.58 -25.60 -43.48
CA CYS A 320 -31.95 -25.36 -44.88
C CYS A 320 -31.84 -26.62 -45.77
N GLY A 321 -32.22 -27.79 -45.25
CA GLY A 321 -31.88 -29.10 -45.85
C GLY A 321 -32.97 -30.18 -45.90
N ALA A 322 -34.26 -29.84 -45.85
CA ALA A 322 -35.36 -30.84 -45.79
C ALA A 322 -36.58 -30.55 -46.69
N GLY A 323 -36.36 -29.98 -47.89
CA GLY A 323 -37.42 -29.68 -48.87
C GLY A 323 -37.80 -30.87 -49.77
N SER A 324 -38.79 -31.67 -49.37
CA SER A 324 -39.23 -32.86 -50.11
C SER A 324 -39.69 -32.59 -51.55
N ARG A 325 -39.17 -33.37 -52.52
CA ARG A 325 -39.86 -33.66 -53.79
C ARG A 325 -39.82 -35.16 -54.06
N ARG A 326 -40.97 -35.73 -54.45
CA ARG A 326 -41.20 -37.15 -54.73
C ARG A 326 -41.97 -37.23 -56.07
N GLY A 327 -41.39 -37.85 -57.10
CA GLY A 327 -42.13 -38.14 -58.34
C GLY A 327 -41.29 -38.32 -59.62
N SER A 328 -41.67 -39.33 -60.41
CA SER A 328 -41.46 -39.56 -61.85
C SER A 328 -40.07 -39.45 -62.51
N THR A 329 -39.45 -40.63 -62.69
CA THR A 329 -39.22 -41.31 -64.00
C THR A 329 -38.81 -40.55 -65.27
N ALA A 330 -37.79 -41.15 -65.93
CA ALA A 330 -37.63 -41.38 -67.39
C ALA A 330 -36.57 -40.57 -68.18
N SER A 331 -35.87 -41.31 -69.07
CA SER A 331 -34.96 -40.92 -70.17
C SER A 331 -33.69 -40.09 -69.81
N LYS A 332 -32.44 -40.40 -70.23
CA LYS A 332 -31.82 -41.13 -71.37
C LYS A 332 -31.56 -40.23 -72.61
N GLU A 333 -30.30 -40.27 -73.10
CA GLU A 333 -29.75 -39.61 -74.32
C GLU A 333 -29.77 -38.06 -74.35
N GLU A 334 -29.02 -37.34 -75.20
CA GLU A 334 -27.63 -37.45 -75.70
C GLU A 334 -27.23 -36.06 -76.31
N GLU A 335 -25.99 -35.89 -76.83
CA GLU A 335 -25.45 -34.71 -77.56
C GLU A 335 -25.32 -33.40 -76.72
N GLN A 336 -24.38 -32.47 -76.93
CA GLN A 336 -23.76 -31.87 -78.13
C GLN A 336 -24.76 -30.99 -78.93
N ASP A 337 -24.42 -29.86 -79.55
CA ASP A 337 -23.11 -29.27 -79.92
C ASP A 337 -23.16 -27.71 -79.84
N ALA A 338 -22.04 -27.02 -80.13
CA ALA A 338 -21.81 -25.67 -80.70
C ALA A 338 -22.83 -24.49 -80.49
N ALA A 339 -22.43 -23.20 -80.42
CA ALA A 339 -21.35 -22.55 -81.18
C ALA A 339 -21.00 -21.11 -80.70
N ARG A 340 -19.81 -20.63 -81.12
CA ARG A 340 -19.48 -19.25 -81.59
C ARG A 340 -19.88 -17.99 -80.76
N ARG A 341 -18.89 -17.44 -80.03
CA ARG A 341 -18.11 -16.18 -80.34
C ARG A 341 -18.66 -15.18 -81.41
N PRO A 342 -18.24 -13.88 -81.42
CA PRO A 342 -17.59 -13.05 -80.37
C PRO A 342 -17.86 -11.48 -80.40
N VAL A 343 -17.07 -10.72 -79.60
CA VAL A 343 -16.66 -9.28 -79.74
C VAL A 343 -17.69 -8.15 -79.45
N GLY A 344 -17.26 -7.14 -78.68
CA GLY A 344 -17.97 -5.86 -78.48
C GLY A 344 -17.35 -4.89 -77.44
N GLN A 345 -16.32 -4.12 -77.83
CA GLN A 345 -15.74 -2.93 -77.14
C GLN A 345 -15.28 -1.93 -78.23
N PRO A 346 -14.92 -0.63 -77.99
CA PRO A 346 -14.67 0.11 -76.73
C PRO A 346 -15.95 0.85 -76.24
N SER A 347 -16.05 2.06 -75.65
CA SER A 347 -15.19 3.23 -75.28
C SER A 347 -15.81 3.94 -74.06
N ALA A 348 -15.10 4.51 -73.08
CA ALA A 348 -14.09 5.60 -73.04
C ALA A 348 -14.68 7.03 -73.20
N GLY A 349 -14.44 7.91 -72.21
CA GLY A 349 -14.50 9.37 -72.36
C GLY A 349 -15.49 10.16 -71.48
N ALA A 350 -15.07 10.49 -70.23
CA ALA A 350 -15.36 11.76 -69.52
C ALA A 350 -14.60 11.76 -68.17
#